data_AF-A0A452Y720-F1
#
_entry.id   AF-A0A452Y720-F1
#
_cell.length_a   1.000
_cell.length_b   1.000
_cell.length_c   1.000
_cell.angle_alpha   90.00
_cell.angle_beta   90.00
_cell.angle_gamma   90.00
#
_symmetry.space_group_name_H-M   'P 1'
#
loop_
_entity.id
_entity.type
_entity.pdbx_description
1 polymer ?
#
loop_
_entity_poly.entity_id
_entity_poly.type
_entity_poly.pdbx_seq_one_letter_code
_entity_poly.pdbx_strand_id
1 'polypeptide(L)' 'ATLLIPWMTWKHRNDCVFKDVTPSTNSLIARIKDEAILWARAGARGLCVILPQTWDVH' A
#
# COMPACT_ATOMS: atom_id res chain seq x y z
N ALA A 1 4.19 6.52 8.63
CA ALA A 1 4.05 5.20 7.97
C ALA A 1 2.76 4.47 8.40
N THR A 2 2.39 4.49 9.68
CA THR A 2 1.31 3.67 10.29
C THR A 2 -0.10 3.84 9.71
N LEU A 3 -0.38 4.90 8.93
CA LEU A 3 -1.70 5.13 8.34
C LEU A 3 -1.82 4.73 6.87
N LEU A 4 -0.73 4.36 6.18
CA LEU A 4 -0.77 4.07 4.75
C LEU A 4 -1.60 2.81 4.43
N ILE A 5 -1.41 1.73 5.19
CA ILE A 5 -2.11 0.45 4.96
C ILE A 5 -3.62 0.57 5.20
N PRO A 6 -4.10 1.10 6.35
CA PRO A 6 -5.54 1.30 6.55
C PRO A 6 -6.14 2.27 5.53
N TRP A 7 -5.41 3.33 5.16
CA TRP A 7 -5.85 4.31 4.16
C TRP A 7 -6.04 3.69 2.77
N MET A 8 -5.04 2.95 2.28
CA MET A 8 -5.11 2.31 0.96
C MET A 8 -6.18 1.21 0.93
N THR A 9 -6.36 0.49 2.04
CA THR A 9 -7.43 -0.51 2.17
C THR A 9 -8.81 0.14 2.09
N TRP A 10 -9.02 1.26 2.79
CA TRP A 10 -10.28 2.01 2.73
C TRP A 10 -10.55 2.51 1.30
N LYS A 11 -9.55 3.09 0.64
CA LYS A 11 -9.66 3.60 -0.74
C LYS A 11 -10.05 2.48 -1.72
N HIS A 12 -9.40 1.32 -1.64
CA HIS A 12 -9.71 0.18 -2.51
C HIS A 12 -11.12 -0.36 -2.29
N ARG A 13 -11.59 -0.43 -1.04
CA ARG A 13 -12.98 -0.83 -0.75
C ARG A 13 -13.98 0.15 -1.35
N ASN A 14 -13.72 1.45 -1.26
CA ASN A 14 -14.57 2.45 -1.89
C ASN A 14 -14.55 2.33 -3.42
N ASP A 15 -13.39 2.11 -4.03
CA ASP A 15 -13.31 1.90 -5.48
C ASP A 15 -14.11 0.65 -5.90
N CYS A 16 -14.12 -0.42 -5.10
CA CYS A 16 -14.93 -1.60 -5.38
C CYS A 16 -16.44 -1.32 -5.31
N VAL A 17 -16.88 -0.52 -4.34
CA VAL A 17 -18.30 -0.22 -4.12
C VAL A 17 -18.83 0.82 -5.11
N PHE A 18 -18.03 1.85 -5.42
CA PHE A 18 -18.49 3.01 -6.18
C PHE A 18 -18.04 3.03 -7.64
N LYS A 19 -17.05 2.20 -8.01
CA LYS A 19 -16.48 2.19 -9.37
C LYS A 19 -16.46 0.79 -9.99
N ASP A 20 -17.21 -0.15 -9.41
CA ASP A 20 -17.32 -1.56 -9.85
C ASP A 20 -15.95 -2.26 -10.03
N VAL A 21 -14.92 -1.79 -9.32
CA VAL A 21 -13.61 -2.43 -9.35
C VAL A 21 -13.71 -3.80 -8.69
N THR A 22 -13.24 -4.84 -9.37
CA THR A 22 -13.20 -6.18 -8.77
C THR A 22 -12.25 -6.19 -7.56
N PRO A 23 -12.71 -6.66 -6.38
CA PRO A 23 -11.84 -6.75 -5.21
C PRO A 23 -10.64 -7.66 -5.49
N SER A 24 -9.43 -7.12 -5.32
CA SER A 24 -8.19 -7.88 -5.48
C SER A 24 -7.16 -7.46 -4.44
N THR A 25 -6.85 -8.39 -3.54
CA THR A 25 -5.84 -8.20 -2.50
C THR A 25 -4.46 -8.00 -3.11
N ASN A 26 -4.13 -8.73 -4.18
CA ASN A 26 -2.84 -8.60 -4.86
C ASN A 26 -2.67 -7.21 -5.49
N SER A 27 -3.72 -6.69 -6.13
CA SER A 27 -3.73 -5.32 -6.68
C SER A 27 -3.57 -4.27 -5.59
N LEU A 28 -4.29 -4.42 -4.47
CA LEU A 28 -4.16 -3.53 -3.32
C LEU A 28 -2.74 -3.52 -2.74
N ILE A 29 -2.13 -4.70 -2.53
CA ILE A 29 -0.76 -4.81 -2.01
C ILE A 29 0.26 -4.16 -2.96
N ALA A 30 0.12 -4.36 -4.27
CA ALA A 30 1.00 -3.72 -5.26
C ALA A 30 0.92 -2.19 -5.15
N ARG A 31 -0.29 -1.62 -5.16
CA ARG A 31 -0.49 -0.16 -5.04
C ARG A 31 0.03 0.40 -3.72
N ILE A 32 -0.10 -0.35 -2.62
CA ILE A 32 0.46 0.04 -1.33
C ILE A 32 1.98 0.18 -1.39
N LYS A 33 2.67 -0.75 -2.08
CA LYS A 33 4.13 -0.70 -2.21
C LYS A 33 4.58 0.48 -3.05
N ASP A 34 3.93 0.71 -4.18
CA ASP A 34 4.24 1.85 -5.04
C ASP A 34 4.11 3.18 -4.27
N GLU A 35 3.00 3.33 -3.52
CA GLU A 35 2.76 4.51 -2.68
C GLU A 35 3.79 4.61 -1.54
N ALA A 36 4.16 3.48 -0.90
CA ALA A 36 5.19 3.45 0.13
C ALA A 36 6.57 3.87 -0.42
N ILE A 37 6.93 3.43 -1.63
CA ILE A 37 8.18 3.84 -2.30
C ILE A 37 8.16 5.35 -2.55
N LEU A 38 7.06 5.90 -3.06
CA LEU A 38 6.93 7.35 -3.27
C LEU A 38 7.09 8.14 -1.97
N TRP A 39 6.46 7.68 -0.89
CA TRP A 39 6.57 8.36 0.40
C TRP A 39 7.97 8.26 0.98
N ALA A 40 8.65 7.11 0.83
CA ALA A 40 10.04 6.94 1.24
C ALA A 40 10.97 7.89 0.46
N ARG A 41 10.78 8.02 -0.86
CA ARG A 41 11.52 8.99 -1.70
C ARG A 41 11.23 10.44 -1.30
N ALA A 42 10.01 10.73 -0.85
CA ALA A 42 9.64 12.03 -0.27
C ALA A 42 10.20 12.26 1.15
N GLY A 43 11.00 11.32 1.69
CA GLY A 43 11.68 11.47 2.97
C GLY A 43 10.90 10.96 4.18
N ALA A 44 9.79 10.24 3.99
CA ALA A 44 9.05 9.64 5.09
C ALA A 44 9.86 8.50 5.73
N ARG A 45 10.38 8.75 6.93
CA ARG A 45 11.16 7.77 7.71
C ARG A 45 10.23 6.76 8.41
N GLY A 46 10.62 5.47 8.44
CA GLY A 46 9.88 4.39 9.11
C GLY A 46 8.93 3.57 8.24
N LEU A 47 8.95 3.74 6.91
CA LEU A 47 8.20 2.88 5.98
C LEU A 47 8.81 1.49 5.81
N CYS A 48 10.12 1.34 6.05
CA CYS A 48 10.80 0.03 6.06
C CYS A 48 10.31 -0.90 7.19
N VAL A 49 9.64 -0.39 8.22
CA VAL A 49 9.06 -1.21 9.30
C VAL A 49 7.74 -1.87 8.87
N ILE A 50 7.08 -1.34 7.83
CA ILE A 50 5.78 -1.83 7.33
C ILE A 50 5.96 -2.83 6.18
N LEU A 51 7.06 -2.73 5.45
CA LEU A 51 7.46 -3.75 4.48
C LEU A 51 8.09 -4.91 5.25
N PRO A 52 7.62 -6.17 5.14
CA PRO A 52 8.28 -7.27 5.81
C PRO A 52 9.74 -7.38 5.34
N GLN A 53 10.68 -7.66 6.24
CA GLN A 53 12.12 -7.78 5.92
C GLN A 53 12.43 -8.95 4.95
N THR A 54 11.47 -9.84 4.66
CA THR A 54 11.65 -10.95 3.70
C THR A 54 11.51 -10.54 2.24
N TRP A 55 11.42 -9.23 1.94
CA TRP A 55 11.32 -8.70 0.58
C TRP A 55 12.64 -8.11 0.08
N ASP A 56 13.74 -8.31 0.83
CA ASP A 56 15.11 -7.95 0.45
C ASP A 56 15.96 -9.18 0.08
N VAL A 57 15.32 -10.29 -0.29
CA VAL A 57 16.03 -11.44 -0.89
C VAL A 57 15.35 -11.86 -2.19
N HIS A 58 15.93 -11.33 -3.28
CA HIS A 58 15.63 -11.46 -4.71
C HIS A 58 14.77 -10.37 -5.36
#